data_AF-A0A0K2SHZ0-F1
#
_entry.id   AF-A0A0K2SHZ0-F1
#
_cell.length_a   1.000
_cell.length_b   1.000
_cell.length_c   1.000
_cell.angle_alpha   90.00
_cell.angle_beta   90.00
_cell.angle_gamma   90.00
#
_symmetry.space_group_name_H-M   'P 1'
#
loop_
_entity.id
_entity.type
_entity.pdbx_description
1 polymer ?
#
loop_
_entity_poly.entity_id
_entity_poly.type
_entity_poly.pdbx_seq_one_letter_code
_entity_poly.pdbx_strand_id
1 'polypeptide(L)'
;MRLPLHLKWSGPREYDLDDPADRRRVYEIVLREGRSEDVRTYIDPGQLLTMWKELVLPANVRAAWRDYFVLKRGIDPEAPRGGV
;
A
#
# COMPACT_ATOMS: atom_id res chain seq x y z
N MET A 1 3.79 -13.70 -8.66
CA MET A 1 4.18 -13.90 -7.24
C MET A 1 3.02 -14.51 -6.46
N ARG A 2 3.27 -15.34 -5.44
CA ARG A 2 2.20 -15.93 -4.63
C ARG A 2 2.21 -15.39 -3.20
N LEU A 3 1.06 -14.89 -2.72
CA LEU A 3 0.96 -14.42 -1.33
C LEU A 3 0.90 -15.58 -0.33
N PRO A 4 1.54 -15.43 0.85
CA PRO A 4 1.46 -16.40 1.93
C PRO A 4 0.05 -16.50 2.51
N LEU A 5 -0.25 -17.67 3.09
CA LEU A 5 -1.60 -18.04 3.51
C LEU A 5 -2.18 -17.11 4.58
N HIS A 6 -1.34 -16.55 5.46
CA HIS A 6 -1.78 -15.63 6.51
C HIS A 6 -2.25 -14.29 5.97
N LEU A 7 -1.74 -13.85 4.81
CA LEU A 7 -2.21 -12.64 4.13
C LEU A 7 -3.50 -12.89 3.35
N LYS A 8 -3.65 -14.09 2.78
CA LYS A 8 -4.83 -14.43 1.99
C LYS A 8 -5.17 -15.91 2.10
N TRP A 9 -6.16 -16.17 2.96
CA TRP A 9 -6.62 -17.53 3.26
C TRP A 9 -7.64 -18.06 2.25
N SER A 10 -8.28 -17.20 1.44
CA SER A 10 -9.24 -17.59 0.40
C SER A 10 -9.19 -16.66 -0.84
N GLY A 11 -9.55 -17.18 -2.01
CA GLY A 11 -9.48 -16.49 -3.31
C GLY A 11 -8.15 -16.63 -4.05
N PRO A 12 -7.94 -15.91 -5.18
CA PRO A 12 -6.71 -16.01 -5.98
C PRO A 12 -5.51 -15.54 -5.17
N ARG A 13 -4.44 -16.33 -5.12
CA ARG A 13 -3.21 -16.03 -4.35
C ARG A 13 -2.04 -15.69 -5.25
N GLU A 14 -2.20 -15.84 -6.56
CA GLU A 14 -1.22 -15.48 -7.57
C GLU A 14 -1.54 -14.08 -8.04
N TYR A 15 -0.52 -13.24 -8.01
CA TYR A 15 -0.57 -11.84 -8.37
C TYR A 15 0.65 -11.50 -9.20
N ASP A 16 0.45 -10.81 -10.31
CA ASP A 16 1.54 -10.21 -11.04
C ASP A 16 1.83 -8.82 -10.47
N LEU A 17 2.99 -8.63 -9.85
CA LEU A 17 3.33 -7.31 -9.34
C LEU A 17 3.68 -6.34 -10.48
N ASP A 18 4.00 -6.81 -11.69
CA ASP A 18 4.19 -5.93 -12.85
C ASP A 18 2.86 -5.33 -13.33
N ASP A 19 1.73 -6.00 -13.06
CA ASP A 19 0.40 -5.46 -13.30
C ASP A 19 -0.01 -4.44 -12.21
N PRO A 20 -0.37 -3.19 -12.57
CA PRO A 20 -0.74 -2.17 -11.58
C PRO A 20 -2.00 -2.48 -10.76
N ALA A 21 -2.96 -3.27 -11.29
CA ALA A 21 -4.16 -3.64 -10.55
C ALA A 21 -3.86 -4.70 -9.49
N ASP A 22 -3.10 -5.73 -9.86
CA ASP A 22 -2.63 -6.76 -8.94
C ASP A 22 -1.70 -6.19 -7.86
N ARG A 23 -0.78 -5.29 -8.23
CA ARG A 23 0.09 -4.61 -7.26
C ARG A 23 -0.72 -3.78 -6.25
N ARG A 24 -1.69 -2.98 -6.70
CA ARG A 24 -2.61 -2.25 -5.81
C ARG A 24 -3.33 -3.20 -4.86
N ARG A 25 -3.82 -4.33 -5.38
CA ARG A 25 -4.55 -5.31 -4.58
C ARG A 25 -3.66 -5.95 -3.51
N VAL A 26 -2.42 -6.29 -3.86
CA VAL A 26 -1.43 -6.80 -2.90
C VAL A 26 -1.15 -5.77 -1.82
N TYR A 27 -1.00 -4.49 -2.18
CA TYR A 27 -0.74 -3.42 -1.23
C TYR A 27 -1.90 -3.25 -0.25
N GLU A 28 -3.15 -3.24 -0.74
CA GLU A 28 -4.32 -3.19 0.15
C GLU A 28 -4.34 -4.36 1.14
N ILE A 29 -4.06 -5.58 0.67
CA ILE A 29 -4.06 -6.78 1.54
C ILE A 29 -2.95 -6.66 2.60
N VAL A 30 -1.72 -6.37 2.18
CA VAL A 30 -0.56 -6.30 3.08
C VAL A 30 -0.71 -5.18 4.11
N LEU A 31 -1.22 -4.02 3.70
CA LEU A 31 -1.38 -2.89 4.60
C LEU A 31 -2.53 -3.07 5.61
N ARG A 32 -3.51 -3.92 5.29
CA ARG A 32 -4.67 -4.19 6.15
C ARG A 32 -4.45 -5.38 7.08
N GLU A 33 -3.88 -6.46 6.56
CA GLU A 33 -3.84 -7.76 7.22
C GLU A 33 -2.39 -8.22 7.51
N GLY A 34 -1.40 -7.54 6.93
CA GLY A 34 0.00 -7.95 7.00
C GLY A 34 0.71 -7.56 8.29
N ARG A 35 1.75 -8.32 8.59
CA ARG A 35 2.68 -8.02 9.68
C ARG A 35 3.75 -7.06 9.19
N SER A 36 4.56 -6.53 10.12
CA SER A 36 5.66 -5.62 9.78
C SER A 36 6.67 -6.22 8.79
N GLU A 37 6.87 -7.54 8.80
CA GLU A 37 7.73 -8.26 7.86
C GLU A 37 7.13 -8.30 6.45
N ASP A 38 5.83 -8.52 6.33
CA ASP A 38 5.11 -8.47 5.04
C ASP A 38 5.19 -7.07 4.45
N VAL A 39 4.96 -6.04 5.27
CA VAL A 39 5.08 -4.64 4.84
C VAL A 39 6.48 -4.37 4.26
N ARG A 40 7.55 -4.81 4.93
CA ARG A 40 8.92 -4.62 4.45
C ARG A 40 9.24 -5.42 3.18
N THR A 41 8.55 -6.54 2.97
CA THR A 41 8.77 -7.44 1.84
C THR A 41 8.05 -6.98 0.59
N TYR A 42 6.79 -6.52 0.73
CA TYR A 42 5.91 -6.25 -0.40
C TYR A 42 5.72 -4.77 -0.70
N ILE A 43 5.86 -3.88 0.28
CA ILE A 43 5.56 -2.46 0.11
C ILE A 43 6.82 -1.69 -0.25
N ASP A 44 6.88 -1.23 -1.49
CA ASP A 44 7.76 -0.14 -1.89
C ASP A 44 7.10 1.22 -1.58
N PRO A 45 7.71 2.07 -0.74
CA PRO A 45 7.13 3.37 -0.37
C PRO A 45 6.99 4.35 -1.54
N GLY A 46 7.85 4.27 -2.54
CA GLY A 46 7.78 5.16 -3.71
C GLY A 46 6.56 4.83 -4.57
N GLN A 47 6.35 3.54 -4.83
CA GLN A 47 5.16 3.07 -5.54
C GLN A 47 3.88 3.27 -4.74
N LEU A 48 3.92 3.06 -3.42
CA LEU A 48 2.79 3.32 -2.53
C LEU A 48 2.33 4.78 -2.66
N LEU A 49 3.28 5.71 -2.72
CA LEU A 49 3.02 7.12 -2.93
C LEU A 49 2.38 7.39 -4.32
N THR A 50 2.90 6.75 -5.37
CA THR A 50 2.37 6.89 -6.74
C THR A 50 0.90 6.46 -6.84
N MET A 51 0.53 5.34 -6.22
CA MET A 51 -0.82 4.77 -6.29
C MET A 51 -1.73 5.20 -5.12
N TRP A 52 -1.28 6.10 -4.25
CA TRP A 52 -1.91 6.44 -2.97
C TRP A 52 -3.40 6.81 -3.06
N LYS A 53 -3.79 7.54 -4.12
CA LYS A 53 -5.18 7.98 -4.34
C LYS A 53 -6.11 6.85 -4.77
N GLU A 54 -5.55 5.76 -5.28
CA GLU A 54 -6.31 4.63 -5.85
C GLU A 54 -6.49 3.50 -4.82
N LEU A 55 -5.69 3.49 -3.75
CA LEU A 55 -5.77 2.48 -2.71
C LEU A 55 -6.95 2.72 -1.76
N VAL A 56 -7.73 1.67 -1.52
CA VAL A 56 -8.82 1.66 -0.55
C VAL A 56 -8.32 1.09 0.77
N LEU A 57 -7.90 1.99 1.67
CA LEU A 57 -7.33 1.66 2.97
C LEU A 57 -8.26 2.08 4.12
N PRO A 58 -8.30 1.32 5.23
CA PRO A 58 -8.89 1.78 6.47
C PRO A 58 -8.29 3.12 6.92
N ALA A 59 -9.12 3.99 7.48
CA ALA A 59 -8.73 5.37 7.81
C ALA A 59 -7.50 5.46 8.73
N ASN A 60 -7.39 4.56 9.72
CA ASN A 60 -6.25 4.49 10.63
C ASN A 60 -4.95 4.11 9.90
N VAL A 61 -5.00 3.13 9.00
CA VAL A 61 -3.84 2.70 8.20
C VAL A 61 -3.42 3.82 7.26
N ARG A 62 -4.39 4.45 6.59
CA ARG A 62 -4.14 5.59 5.69
C ARG A 62 -3.48 6.75 6.44
N ALA A 63 -3.97 7.10 7.62
CA ALA A 63 -3.40 8.16 8.44
C ALA A 63 -1.96 7.85 8.88
N ALA A 64 -1.68 6.62 9.32
CA ALA A 64 -0.35 6.22 9.76
C ALA A 64 0.69 6.31 8.63
N TRP A 65 0.33 5.89 7.42
CA TRP A 65 1.22 5.97 6.26
C TRP A 65 1.38 7.40 5.74
N ARG A 66 0.33 8.23 5.78
CA ARG A 66 0.45 9.66 5.51
C ARG A 66 1.45 10.32 6.46
N ASP A 67 1.31 10.06 7.76
CA ASP A 67 2.23 10.59 8.78
C ASP A 67 3.67 10.13 8.52
N TYR A 68 3.86 8.85 8.19
CA TYR A 68 5.17 8.35 7.74
C TYR A 68 5.73 9.14 6.55
N PHE A 69 4.93 9.41 5.51
CA PHE A 69 5.40 10.18 4.35
C PHE A 69 5.74 11.63 4.70
N VAL A 70 4.93 12.28 5.53
CA VAL A 70 5.21 13.64 5.99
C VAL A 70 6.50 13.67 6.82
N LEU A 71 6.64 12.78 7.80
CA LEU A 71 7.78 12.77 8.71
C LEU A 71 9.09 12.27 8.07
N LYS A 72 9.03 11.29 7.17
CA LYS A 72 10.23 10.64 6.60
C LYS A 72 10.58 11.10 5.20
N ARG A 73 9.63 11.65 4.45
CA ARG A 73 9.84 12.11 3.07
C ARG A 73 9.53 13.59 2.88
N GLY A 74 8.88 14.26 3.84
CA GLY A 74 8.45 15.65 3.68
C GLY A 74 7.36 15.83 2.61
N ILE A 75 6.66 14.74 2.26
CA ILE A 75 5.61 14.73 1.24
C ILE A 75 4.29 14.41 1.91
N ASP A 76 3.31 15.29 1.77
CA ASP A 76 1.94 14.95 2.12
C ASP A 76 1.22 14.37 0.89
N PRO A 77 0.94 13.05 0.86
CA PRO A 77 0.30 12.41 -0.28
C PRO A 77 -1.17 12.80 -0.46
N GLU A 78 -1.77 13.44 0.55
CA GLU A 78 -3.15 13.95 0.51
C GLU A 78 -3.22 15.45 0.21
N ALA A 79 -2.07 16.13 0.12
CA ALA A 79 -2.06 17.55 -0.18
C ALA A 79 -2.74 17.80 -1.53
N PRO A 80 -3.56 18.87 -1.63
CA PRO A 80 -4.03 19.32 -2.92
C PRO A 80 -2.79 19.57 -3.80
N ARG A 81 -2.74 18.93 -4.96
CA ARG A 81 -1.75 19.29 -5.99
C ARG A 81 -2.02 20.76 -6.28
N GLY A 82 -1.05 21.62 -5.93
CA GLY A 82 -1.26 23.05 -5.68
C GLY A 82 -2.29 23.71 -6.58
N GLY A 83 -3.23 24.43 -5.96
CA GLY A 83 -3.99 25.45 -6.65
C GLY A 83 -3.03 26.55 -7.08
N VAL A 84 -3.03 26.83 -8.38
CA VAL A 84 -2.51 28.08 -8.96
C VAL A 84 -3.26 29.26 -8.37
#